data_AF-A0A257QVA9-F1
#
_entry.id   AF-A0A257QVA9-F1
#
_cell.length_a   1.000
_cell.length_b   1.000
_cell.length_c   1.000
_cell.angle_alpha   90.00
_cell.angle_beta   90.00
_cell.angle_gamma   90.00
#
_symmetry.space_group_name_H-M   'P 1'
#
loop_
_entity.id
_entity.type
_entity.pdbx_description
1 polymer ?
#
loop_
_entity_poly.entity_id
_entity_poly.type
_entity_poly.pdbx_seq_one_letter_code
_entity_poly.pdbx_strand_id
1 'polypeptide(L)'
;MAQLRTIDIEVDPAAFMALRRAFEQAIEKAEELASEPEPESKIIAEGDDYDENDDDEGCDDRTQDIPPLPEQREPADWYQNQRSLNDWRDFLGTMITAHGVWVTWKLFNRALAKGDIALTDQTPLMQLLMTKAVKDETLPQAAFMTMIKTLGLEDAAFKFDGWQDLTTEIKKRLDAYHWLDALKAIATGPQRGKNKYPARAARIFLSPGSRLGGDTTMLEAVAKIFSEYHEREIWLRTDLDSIWLQRLEANLLRVKKIKAQNSKILVYAVLMFFGIDFLYLFVSNLVDFLKAKP
;
A
#
# COMPACT_ATOMS: atom_id res chain seq x y z
N MET A 1 -0.26 29.96 -9.27
CA MET A 1 -0.47 29.69 -7.83
C MET A 1 0.11 30.76 -6.89
N ALA A 2 0.98 31.68 -7.33
CA ALA A 2 1.56 32.71 -6.45
C ALA A 2 0.62 33.90 -6.09
N GLN A 3 -0.47 34.12 -6.84
CA GLN A 3 -1.41 35.24 -6.61
C GLN A 3 -2.50 34.96 -5.56
N LEU A 4 -2.63 33.72 -5.07
CA LEU A 4 -3.67 33.33 -4.09
C LEU A 4 -3.28 33.62 -2.63
N ARG A 5 -2.01 33.89 -2.34
CA ARG A 5 -1.52 34.15 -0.97
C ARG A 5 -1.55 35.63 -0.55
N THR A 6 -2.00 36.52 -1.44
CA THR A 6 -1.84 37.98 -1.27
C THR A 6 -3.15 38.74 -1.19
N ILE A 7 -4.29 38.05 -1.20
CA ILE A 7 -5.61 38.70 -1.11
C ILE A 7 -5.95 38.86 0.36
N ASP A 8 -5.83 40.09 0.85
CA ASP A 8 -6.27 40.49 2.18
C ASP A 8 -7.75 40.92 2.11
N ILE A 9 -8.61 40.16 2.80
CA ILE A 9 -10.08 40.29 2.71
C ILE A 9 -10.54 41.64 3.28
N GLU A 10 -9.80 42.21 4.24
CA GLU A 10 -10.14 43.50 4.85
C GLU A 10 -9.78 44.69 3.97
N VAL A 11 -8.85 44.51 3.02
CA VAL A 11 -8.32 45.58 2.15
C VAL A 11 -9.00 45.59 0.78
N ASP A 12 -9.36 44.43 0.23
CA ASP A 12 -10.03 44.33 -1.07
C ASP A 12 -11.13 43.24 -1.11
N PRO A 13 -12.33 43.56 -0.59
CA PRO A 13 -13.47 42.63 -0.60
C PRO A 13 -13.98 42.33 -2.02
N ALA A 14 -13.72 43.21 -2.99
CA ALA A 14 -14.13 43.00 -4.37
C ALA A 14 -13.29 41.90 -5.04
N ALA A 15 -11.98 41.88 -4.80
CA ALA A 15 -11.09 40.82 -5.28
C ALA A 15 -11.46 39.45 -4.69
N PHE A 16 -11.82 39.40 -3.40
CA PHE A 16 -12.29 38.17 -2.76
C PHE A 16 -13.60 37.66 -3.38
N MET A 17 -14.58 38.55 -3.59
CA MET A 17 -15.86 38.17 -4.22
C MET A 17 -15.68 37.72 -5.68
N ALA A 18 -14.76 38.32 -6.42
CA ALA A 18 -14.42 37.89 -7.78
C ALA A 18 -13.81 36.49 -7.80
N LEU A 19 -12.92 36.18 -6.84
CA LEU A 19 -12.30 34.87 -6.73
C LEU A 19 -13.29 33.79 -6.32
N ARG A 20 -14.17 34.11 -5.35
CA ARG A 20 -15.27 33.24 -4.95
C ARG A 20 -16.19 32.91 -6.13
N ARG A 21 -16.58 33.92 -6.91
CA ARG A 21 -17.44 33.74 -8.10
C ARG A 21 -16.78 32.89 -9.18
N ALA A 22 -15.48 33.07 -9.41
CA ALA A 22 -14.72 32.25 -10.34
C ALA A 22 -14.62 30.79 -9.88
N PHE A 23 -14.53 30.56 -8.57
CA PHE A 23 -14.52 29.22 -7.99
C PHE A 23 -15.90 28.54 -8.08
N GLU A 24 -16.98 29.26 -7.78
CA GLU A 24 -18.36 28.77 -7.94
C GLU A 24 -18.63 28.37 -9.42
N GLN A 25 -18.23 29.21 -10.39
CA GLN A 25 -18.35 28.88 -11.82
C GLN A 25 -17.49 27.67 -12.24
N ALA A 26 -16.33 27.47 -11.62
CA ALA A 26 -15.48 26.32 -11.92
C ALA A 26 -16.09 25.01 -11.40
N ILE A 27 -16.78 25.05 -10.26
CA ILE A 27 -17.52 23.90 -9.72
C ILE A 27 -18.72 23.59 -10.61
N GLU A 28 -19.53 24.58 -10.95
CA GLU A 28 -20.72 24.41 -11.81
C GLU A 28 -20.33 23.78 -13.16
N LYS A 29 -19.25 24.27 -13.77
CA LYS A 29 -18.73 23.71 -15.03
C LYS A 29 -18.16 22.30 -14.89
N ALA A 30 -17.60 21.96 -13.74
CA ALA A 30 -17.11 20.60 -13.47
C ALA A 30 -18.27 19.62 -13.25
N GLU A 31 -19.38 20.09 -12.67
CA GLU A 31 -20.62 19.32 -12.51
C GLU A 31 -21.34 19.13 -13.85
N GLU A 32 -21.36 20.14 -14.73
CA GLU A 32 -21.86 20.00 -16.11
C GLU A 32 -21.06 18.95 -16.90
N LEU A 33 -19.73 19.00 -16.84
CA LEU A 33 -18.85 18.01 -17.51
C LEU A 33 -18.96 16.60 -16.93
N ALA A 34 -19.38 16.46 -15.67
CA ALA A 34 -19.64 15.16 -15.05
C ALA A 34 -21.04 14.62 -15.38
N SER A 35 -21.94 15.47 -15.88
CA SER A 35 -23.34 15.14 -16.20
C SER A 35 -23.56 14.88 -17.70
N GLU A 36 -22.56 15.15 -18.54
CA GLU A 36 -22.60 14.73 -19.95
C GLU A 36 -22.45 13.19 -20.03
N PRO A 37 -23.42 12.47 -20.61
CA PRO A 37 -23.26 11.04 -20.85
C PRO A 37 -22.10 10.82 -21.83
N GLU A 38 -21.21 9.89 -21.49
CA GLU A 38 -20.09 9.52 -22.36
C GLU A 38 -20.61 9.23 -23.78
N PRO A 39 -20.01 9.80 -24.83
CA PRO A 39 -20.39 9.46 -26.19
C PRO A 39 -20.12 7.96 -26.40
N GLU A 40 -21.19 7.21 -26.68
CA GLU A 40 -21.13 5.79 -27.00
C GLU A 40 -19.99 5.55 -27.98
N SER A 41 -19.02 4.76 -27.53
CA SER A 41 -17.91 4.34 -28.35
C SER A 41 -18.46 3.60 -29.56
N LYS A 42 -18.39 4.23 -30.74
CA LYS A 42 -18.55 3.54 -32.02
C LYS A 42 -17.52 2.41 -32.08
N ILE A 43 -17.97 1.20 -31.80
CA ILE A 43 -17.27 -0.02 -32.14
C ILE A 43 -17.32 -0.10 -33.66
N ILE A 44 -16.21 0.27 -34.31
CA ILE A 44 -15.96 -0.08 -35.71
C ILE A 44 -15.50 -1.53 -35.68
N ALA A 45 -16.43 -2.44 -35.95
CA ALA A 45 -16.11 -3.82 -36.29
C ALA A 45 -16.07 -3.92 -37.82
N GLU A 46 -14.85 -4.00 -38.36
CA GLU A 46 -14.60 -4.52 -39.70
C GLU A 46 -14.65 -6.05 -39.66
N GLY A 47 -15.31 -6.65 -40.66
CA GLY A 47 -15.10 -8.04 -41.08
C GLY A 47 -16.13 -9.05 -40.61
N ASP A 48 -17.09 -9.37 -41.48
CA ASP A 48 -17.10 -10.62 -42.27
C ASP A 48 -18.53 -11.10 -42.59
N ASP A 49 -18.70 -11.40 -43.88
CA ASP A 49 -19.87 -11.96 -44.55
C ASP A 49 -20.33 -13.30 -43.94
N TYR A 50 -21.63 -13.45 -43.66
CA TYR A 50 -22.45 -14.66 -43.86
C TYR A 50 -23.92 -14.20 -43.86
N ASP A 51 -24.54 -14.09 -45.04
CA ASP A 51 -25.29 -15.13 -45.77
C ASP A 51 -26.70 -15.35 -45.21
N GLU A 52 -27.64 -15.21 -46.13
CA GLU A 52 -29.09 -15.22 -46.00
C GLU A 52 -29.60 -16.50 -45.32
N ASN A 53 -30.55 -16.36 -44.39
CA ASN A 53 -31.78 -17.14 -44.44
C ASN A 53 -32.89 -16.39 -43.72
N ASP A 54 -33.89 -16.00 -44.52
CA ASP A 54 -35.27 -15.80 -44.11
C ASP A 54 -35.76 -17.01 -43.31
N ASP A 55 -36.48 -16.75 -42.22
CA ASP A 55 -37.70 -17.46 -41.82
C ASP A 55 -38.36 -16.70 -40.66
N ASP A 56 -39.39 -15.94 -41.05
CA ASP A 56 -40.74 -15.90 -40.48
C ASP A 56 -41.01 -16.00 -38.95
N GLU A 57 -42.12 -15.34 -38.60
CA GLU A 57 -42.91 -15.47 -37.36
C GLU A 57 -42.54 -14.64 -36.11
N GLY A 58 -43.45 -13.71 -35.82
CA GLY A 58 -44.11 -13.74 -34.52
C GLY A 58 -43.88 -12.54 -33.62
N CYS A 59 -44.84 -11.61 -33.64
CA CYS A 59 -45.09 -10.67 -32.56
C CYS A 59 -45.17 -11.40 -31.20
N ASP A 60 -44.29 -11.08 -30.27
CA ASP A 60 -44.62 -11.19 -28.85
C ASP A 60 -44.11 -9.93 -28.13
N ASP A 61 -45.05 -8.99 -28.03
CA ASP A 61 -45.05 -7.83 -27.15
C ASP A 61 -45.03 -8.33 -25.69
N ARG A 62 -43.85 -8.76 -25.26
CA ARG A 62 -43.53 -8.99 -23.86
C ARG A 62 -42.45 -8.01 -23.47
N THR A 63 -42.90 -6.78 -23.17
CA THR A 63 -42.32 -5.96 -22.10
C THR A 63 -42.01 -6.88 -20.93
N GLN A 64 -40.78 -7.36 -20.85
CA GLN A 64 -40.26 -7.99 -19.65
C GLN A 64 -40.32 -6.90 -18.60
N ASP A 65 -41.15 -7.11 -17.57
CA ASP A 65 -41.07 -6.43 -16.29
C ASP A 65 -39.65 -6.66 -15.75
N ILE A 66 -38.71 -5.82 -16.19
CA ILE A 66 -37.45 -5.61 -15.52
C ILE A 66 -37.87 -5.02 -14.18
N PRO A 67 -37.67 -5.72 -13.04
CA PRO A 67 -37.91 -5.10 -11.74
C PRO A 67 -37.08 -3.82 -11.73
N PRO A 68 -37.67 -2.66 -11.36
CA PRO A 68 -36.92 -1.42 -11.34
C PRO A 68 -35.62 -1.69 -10.58
N LEU A 69 -34.49 -1.42 -11.24
CA LEU A 69 -33.19 -1.34 -10.58
C LEU A 69 -33.45 -0.62 -9.26
N PRO A 70 -33.06 -1.18 -8.10
CA PRO A 70 -33.30 -0.53 -6.82
C PRO A 70 -32.79 0.89 -7.00
N GLU A 71 -33.71 1.87 -6.93
CA GLU A 71 -33.38 3.27 -6.98
C GLU A 71 -32.11 3.42 -6.16
N GLN A 72 -31.02 3.84 -6.79
CA GLN A 72 -29.99 4.54 -6.05
C GLN A 72 -30.73 5.75 -5.50
N ARG A 73 -31.36 5.55 -4.34
CA ARG A 73 -31.81 6.62 -3.49
C ARG A 73 -30.53 7.35 -3.19
N GLU A 74 -30.29 8.41 -3.96
CA GLU A 74 -29.56 9.54 -3.43
C GLU A 74 -30.15 9.74 -2.03
N PRO A 75 -29.32 9.65 -0.97
CA PRO A 75 -29.84 9.68 0.38
C PRO A 75 -30.61 10.98 0.52
N ALA A 76 -31.94 10.84 0.53
CA ALA A 76 -32.90 11.92 0.64
C ALA A 76 -32.41 12.89 1.71
N ASP A 77 -32.44 14.19 1.41
CA ASP A 77 -32.65 15.39 2.24
C ASP A 77 -32.67 15.28 3.79
N TRP A 78 -31.85 14.42 4.41
CA TRP A 78 -32.01 13.97 5.80
C TRP A 78 -31.27 14.80 6.85
N TYR A 79 -30.76 15.99 6.55
CA TYR A 79 -29.88 16.71 7.48
C TYR A 79 -30.17 18.20 7.60
N GLN A 80 -31.19 18.52 8.39
CA GLN A 80 -31.16 19.68 9.30
C GLN A 80 -31.04 19.23 10.77
N ASN A 81 -30.52 18.03 11.02
CA ASN A 81 -30.48 17.46 12.36
C ASN A 81 -29.19 17.83 13.09
N GLN A 82 -29.36 18.55 14.20
CA GLN A 82 -28.40 18.75 15.28
C GLN A 82 -27.97 17.40 15.88
N ARG A 83 -27.22 16.59 15.13
CA ARG A 83 -26.64 15.36 15.66
C ARG A 83 -25.64 15.72 16.74
N SER A 84 -25.74 15.05 17.88
CA SER A 84 -24.73 15.17 18.90
C SER A 84 -23.41 14.57 18.42
N LEU A 85 -22.30 14.94 19.06
CA LEU A 85 -20.99 14.32 18.83
C LEU A 85 -21.06 12.78 18.95
N ASN A 86 -21.87 12.25 19.87
CA ASN A 86 -22.01 10.81 20.07
C ASN A 86 -22.75 10.15 18.89
N ASP A 87 -23.80 10.78 18.35
CA ASP A 87 -24.50 10.27 17.17
C ASP A 87 -23.57 10.22 15.96
N TRP A 88 -22.73 11.24 15.79
CA TRP A 88 -21.71 11.25 14.75
C TRP A 88 -20.64 10.16 14.97
N ARG A 89 -20.18 9.98 16.21
CA ARG A 89 -19.19 8.93 16.53
C ARG A 89 -19.74 7.54 16.23
N ASP A 90 -20.97 7.26 16.64
CA ASP A 90 -21.62 5.97 16.41
C ASP A 90 -21.85 5.74 14.92
N PHE A 91 -22.35 6.76 14.22
CA PHE A 91 -22.55 6.71 12.78
C PHE A 91 -21.25 6.43 12.01
N LEU A 92 -20.17 7.19 12.29
CA LEU A 92 -18.88 6.96 11.65
C LEU A 92 -18.32 5.58 12.03
N GLY A 93 -18.52 5.12 13.27
CA GLY A 93 -18.14 3.77 13.70
C GLY A 93 -18.84 2.67 12.88
N THR A 94 -20.13 2.81 12.64
CA THR A 94 -20.90 1.90 11.77
C THR A 94 -20.41 1.97 10.34
N MET A 95 -20.20 3.16 9.79
CA MET A 95 -19.71 3.35 8.42
C MET A 95 -18.31 2.76 8.20
N ILE A 96 -17.40 2.91 9.16
CA ILE A 96 -16.06 2.29 9.09
C ILE A 96 -16.18 0.77 9.02
N THR A 97 -17.08 0.20 9.82
CA THR A 97 -17.28 -1.26 9.88
C THR A 97 -17.91 -1.79 8.58
N ALA A 98 -18.85 -1.06 8.00
CA ALA A 98 -19.59 -1.48 6.81
C ALA A 98 -18.83 -1.22 5.49
N HIS A 99 -18.11 -0.11 5.40
CA HIS A 99 -17.56 0.39 4.13
C HIS A 99 -16.07 0.74 4.17
N GLY A 100 -15.43 0.60 5.33
CA GLY A 100 -14.01 0.91 5.52
C GLY A 100 -13.74 2.39 5.81
N VAL A 101 -12.48 2.67 6.17
CA VAL A 101 -12.07 4.00 6.65
C VAL A 101 -12.11 5.04 5.54
N TRP A 102 -11.68 4.70 4.32
CA TRP A 102 -11.59 5.66 3.23
C TRP A 102 -12.95 6.21 2.76
N VAL A 103 -13.95 5.34 2.64
CA VAL A 103 -15.32 5.76 2.29
C VAL A 103 -15.88 6.66 3.37
N THR A 104 -15.68 6.28 4.63
CA THR A 104 -16.12 7.08 5.79
C THR A 104 -15.41 8.44 5.84
N TRP A 105 -14.13 8.49 5.51
CA TRP A 105 -13.36 9.74 5.42
C TRP A 105 -13.94 10.71 4.37
N LYS A 106 -14.28 10.20 3.18
CA LYS A 106 -14.93 11.01 2.13
C LYS A 106 -16.27 11.56 2.61
N LEU A 107 -17.07 10.73 3.27
CA LEU A 107 -18.36 11.13 3.83
C LEU A 107 -18.21 12.20 4.90
N PHE A 108 -17.25 12.02 5.81
CA PHE A 108 -16.92 12.99 6.84
C PHE A 108 -16.52 14.35 6.24
N ASN A 109 -15.64 14.37 5.22
CA ASN A 109 -15.29 15.62 4.55
C ASN A 109 -16.48 16.27 3.83
N ARG A 110 -17.39 15.48 3.25
CA ARG A 110 -18.62 16.00 2.65
C ARG A 110 -19.52 16.64 3.70
N ALA A 111 -19.69 15.99 4.85
CA ALA A 111 -20.47 16.51 5.97
C ALA A 111 -19.84 17.78 6.57
N LEU A 112 -18.51 17.84 6.68
CA LEU A 112 -17.79 19.06 7.06
C LEU A 112 -18.03 20.20 6.07
N ALA A 113 -17.92 19.93 4.77
CA ALA A 113 -18.11 20.94 3.72
C ALA A 113 -19.54 21.48 3.68
N LYS A 114 -20.53 20.65 4.02
CA LYS A 114 -21.93 21.06 4.15
C LYS A 114 -22.26 21.80 5.44
N GLY A 115 -21.36 21.76 6.43
CA GLY A 115 -21.61 22.33 7.76
C GLY A 115 -22.47 21.44 8.67
N ASP A 116 -22.64 20.15 8.33
CA ASP A 116 -23.43 19.18 9.10
C ASP A 116 -22.74 18.78 10.42
N ILE A 117 -21.44 19.05 10.53
CA ILE A 117 -20.60 18.78 11.70
C ILE A 117 -20.19 20.12 12.32
N ALA A 118 -20.54 20.32 13.59
CA ALA A 118 -20.15 21.50 14.35
C ALA A 118 -18.61 21.61 14.42
N LEU A 119 -18.08 22.84 14.37
CA LEU A 119 -16.64 23.11 14.44
C LEU A 119 -15.99 22.49 15.69
N THR A 120 -16.71 22.45 16.82
CA THR A 120 -16.25 21.86 18.09
C THR A 120 -16.09 20.35 18.02
N ASP A 121 -16.84 19.68 17.13
CA ASP A 121 -16.90 18.23 17.02
C ASP A 121 -15.91 17.68 15.98
N GLN A 122 -15.30 18.56 15.18
CA GLN A 122 -14.38 18.16 14.12
C GLN A 122 -13.17 17.42 14.67
N THR A 123 -12.50 17.98 15.67
CA THR A 123 -11.30 17.40 16.28
C THR A 123 -11.53 15.98 16.85
N PRO A 124 -12.53 15.73 17.71
CA PRO A 124 -12.77 14.38 18.23
C PRO A 124 -13.20 13.36 17.17
N LEU A 125 -13.97 13.76 16.15
CA LEU A 125 -14.35 12.87 15.04
C LEU A 125 -13.16 12.58 14.11
N MET A 126 -12.33 13.58 13.86
CA MET A 126 -11.07 13.44 13.13
C MET A 126 -10.12 12.49 13.84
N GLN A 127 -9.97 12.63 15.16
CA GLN A 127 -9.17 11.73 15.99
C GLN A 127 -9.64 10.27 15.84
N LEU A 128 -10.95 10.04 15.88
CA LEU A 128 -11.53 8.70 15.68
C LEU A 128 -11.13 8.13 14.31
N LEU A 129 -11.33 8.91 13.25
CA LEU A 129 -11.04 8.47 11.88
C LEU A 129 -9.55 8.18 11.69
N MET A 130 -8.67 9.05 12.17
CA MET A 130 -7.22 8.85 12.06
C MET A 130 -6.73 7.66 12.88
N THR A 131 -7.26 7.47 14.09
CA THR A 131 -6.94 6.31 14.92
C THR A 131 -7.32 4.99 14.23
N LYS A 132 -8.46 4.99 13.53
CA LYS A 132 -8.89 3.84 12.72
C LYS A 132 -8.06 3.70 11.46
N ALA A 133 -7.78 4.78 10.76
CA ALA A 133 -6.98 4.81 9.53
C ALA A 133 -5.60 4.22 9.74
N VAL A 134 -4.89 4.65 10.79
CA VAL A 134 -3.51 4.20 11.08
C VAL A 134 -3.44 2.69 11.29
N LYS A 135 -4.47 2.11 11.92
CA LYS A 135 -4.57 0.67 12.21
C LYS A 135 -5.20 -0.13 11.06
N ASP A 136 -5.73 0.52 10.03
CA ASP A 136 -6.34 -0.15 8.90
C ASP A 136 -5.27 -0.63 7.91
N GLU A 137 -4.99 -1.94 7.96
CA GLU A 137 -4.04 -2.65 7.06
C GLU A 137 -4.54 -2.65 5.61
N THR A 138 -5.84 -2.49 5.38
CA THR A 138 -6.45 -2.56 4.05
C THR A 138 -6.47 -1.22 3.33
N LEU A 139 -6.23 -0.12 4.06
CA LEU A 139 -6.26 1.23 3.53
C LEU A 139 -5.08 1.47 2.56
N PRO A 140 -5.32 1.80 1.27
CA PRO A 140 -4.25 2.03 0.30
C PRO A 140 -3.35 3.21 0.68
N GLN A 141 -2.06 3.13 0.33
CA GLN A 141 -1.07 4.19 0.58
C GLN A 141 -1.55 5.58 0.13
N ALA A 142 -2.05 5.69 -1.10
CA ALA A 142 -2.50 6.97 -1.66
C ALA A 142 -3.66 7.61 -0.86
N ALA A 143 -4.59 6.78 -0.38
CA ALA A 143 -5.70 7.23 0.45
C ALA A 143 -5.19 7.74 1.81
N PHE A 144 -4.33 6.96 2.47
CA PHE A 144 -3.73 7.34 3.76
C PHE A 144 -2.91 8.65 3.66
N MET A 145 -2.08 8.80 2.61
CA MET A 145 -1.32 10.02 2.36
C MET A 145 -2.21 11.25 2.16
N THR A 146 -3.35 11.07 1.49
CA THR A 146 -4.34 12.14 1.31
C THR A 146 -4.93 12.56 2.66
N MET A 147 -5.30 11.61 3.51
CA MET A 147 -5.83 11.89 4.86
C MET A 147 -4.83 12.70 5.70
N ILE A 148 -3.55 12.30 5.69
CA ILE A 148 -2.49 13.01 6.42
C ILE A 148 -2.28 14.43 5.91
N LYS A 149 -2.27 14.60 4.59
CA LYS A 149 -2.08 15.92 3.97
C LYS A 149 -3.22 16.87 4.35
N THR A 150 -4.46 16.37 4.39
CA THR A 150 -5.62 17.15 4.82
C THR A 150 -5.59 17.48 6.31
N LEU A 151 -5.08 16.56 7.14
CA LEU A 151 -4.99 16.76 8.58
C LEU A 151 -3.98 17.85 8.97
N GLY A 152 -2.92 18.03 8.17
CA GLY A 152 -1.86 18.99 8.48
C GLY A 152 -1.15 18.63 9.79
N LEU A 153 -0.48 17.48 9.85
CA LEU A 153 0.25 17.01 11.04
C LEU A 153 1.22 18.03 11.66
N GLU A 154 1.65 19.01 10.86
CA GLU A 154 2.58 20.07 11.23
C GLU A 154 1.88 21.24 11.96
N ASP A 155 0.55 21.35 11.85
CA ASP A 155 -0.23 22.43 12.43
C ASP A 155 -0.45 22.20 13.93
N ALA A 156 0.11 23.09 14.74
CA ALA A 156 0.07 23.01 16.21
C ALA A 156 -1.35 23.12 16.83
N ALA A 157 -2.38 23.40 16.01
CA ALA A 157 -3.76 23.58 16.44
C ALA A 157 -4.46 22.25 16.79
N PHE A 158 -4.02 21.11 16.24
CA PHE A 158 -4.66 19.81 16.46
C PHE A 158 -3.98 18.99 17.56
N LYS A 159 -3.93 19.54 18.78
CA LYS A 159 -3.39 18.83 19.95
C LYS A 159 -4.52 18.36 20.84
N PHE A 160 -4.71 17.05 20.92
CA PHE A 160 -5.65 16.39 21.81
C PHE A 160 -4.96 15.28 22.61
N ASP A 161 -5.66 14.73 23.59
CA ASP A 161 -5.11 13.65 24.43
C ASP A 161 -4.85 12.38 23.61
N GLY A 162 -3.62 11.85 23.68
CA GLY A 162 -3.14 10.76 22.82
C GLY A 162 -2.62 11.19 21.44
N TRP A 163 -2.48 12.50 21.14
CA TRP A 163 -1.93 12.99 19.87
C TRP A 163 -0.50 12.49 19.61
N GLN A 164 0.35 12.42 20.63
CA GLN A 164 1.74 11.98 20.49
C GLN A 164 1.84 10.51 20.07
N ASP A 165 1.01 9.65 20.67
CA ASP A 165 0.95 8.23 20.33
C ASP A 165 0.44 8.05 18.90
N LEU A 166 -0.64 8.76 18.54
CA LEU A 166 -1.17 8.75 17.18
C LEU A 166 -0.11 9.23 16.17
N THR A 167 0.58 10.34 16.46
CA THR A 167 1.64 10.87 15.59
C THR A 167 2.79 9.88 15.44
N THR A 168 3.15 9.17 16.51
CA THR A 168 4.19 8.14 16.48
C THR A 168 3.79 6.98 15.58
N GLU A 169 2.56 6.50 15.68
CA GLU A 169 2.05 5.43 14.82
C GLU A 169 1.90 5.88 13.35
N ILE A 170 1.46 7.13 13.11
CA ILE A 170 1.45 7.72 11.77
C ILE A 170 2.85 7.73 11.17
N LYS A 171 3.85 8.18 11.94
CA LYS A 171 5.25 8.20 11.48
C LYS A 171 5.77 6.81 11.14
N LYS A 172 5.49 5.80 11.96
CA LYS A 172 5.89 4.40 11.66
C LYS A 172 5.30 3.91 10.33
N ARG A 173 4.02 4.20 10.07
CA ARG A 173 3.38 3.84 8.80
C ARG A 173 3.95 4.63 7.61
N LEU A 174 4.22 5.92 7.78
CA LEU A 174 4.90 6.72 6.75
C LEU A 174 6.31 6.19 6.45
N ASP A 175 7.07 5.83 7.49
CA ASP A 175 8.41 5.25 7.34
C ASP A 175 8.36 3.91 6.59
N ALA A 176 7.31 3.11 6.78
CA ALA A 176 7.09 1.88 6.02
C ALA A 176 6.89 2.17 4.51
N TYR A 177 6.09 3.19 4.17
CA TYR A 177 5.87 3.60 2.80
C TYR A 177 7.12 4.20 2.16
N HIS A 178 7.85 5.07 2.86
CA HIS A 178 9.11 5.62 2.38
C HIS A 178 10.16 4.54 2.17
N TRP A 179 10.20 3.53 3.03
CA TRP A 179 11.06 2.36 2.83
C TRP A 179 10.70 1.60 1.55
N LEU A 180 9.41 1.36 1.29
CA LEU A 180 8.95 0.70 0.07
C LEU A 180 9.31 1.51 -1.19
N ASP A 181 9.11 2.83 -1.16
CA ASP A 181 9.46 3.71 -2.28
C ASP A 181 10.98 3.74 -2.53
N ALA A 182 11.78 3.80 -1.47
CA ALA A 182 13.23 3.67 -1.56
C ALA A 182 13.64 2.31 -2.16
N LEU A 183 12.96 1.23 -1.78
CA LEU A 183 13.22 -0.11 -2.32
C LEU A 183 12.89 -0.18 -3.82
N LYS A 184 11.77 0.42 -4.26
CA LYS A 184 11.40 0.56 -5.68
C LYS A 184 12.43 1.38 -6.45
N ALA A 185 12.93 2.47 -5.87
CA ALA A 185 13.99 3.28 -6.47
C ALA A 185 15.31 2.50 -6.61
N ILE A 186 15.68 1.71 -5.61
CA ILE A 186 16.86 0.82 -5.66
C ILE A 186 16.68 -0.26 -6.73
N ALA A 187 15.48 -0.84 -6.87
CA ALA A 187 15.20 -1.84 -7.88
C ALA A 187 15.30 -1.27 -9.31
N THR A 188 14.84 -0.05 -9.55
CA THR A 188 14.91 0.60 -10.87
C THR A 188 16.30 1.16 -11.20
N GLY A 189 17.13 1.41 -10.19
CA GLY A 189 18.48 1.96 -10.34
C GLY A 189 19.49 1.08 -11.10
N PRO A 190 20.65 1.66 -11.49
CA PRO A 190 21.69 0.96 -12.24
C PRO A 190 22.40 -0.13 -11.43
N GLN A 191 22.61 -1.30 -12.04
CA GLN A 191 23.29 -2.45 -11.42
C GLN A 191 24.81 -2.42 -11.62
N ARG A 192 25.50 -1.39 -11.10
CA ARG A 192 26.96 -1.27 -11.24
C ARG A 192 27.67 -1.16 -9.90
N GLY A 193 28.87 -1.74 -9.83
CA GLY A 193 29.75 -1.68 -8.66
C GLY A 193 29.08 -2.18 -7.38
N LYS A 194 29.23 -1.40 -6.30
CA LYS A 194 28.75 -1.72 -4.95
C LYS A 194 27.22 -1.89 -4.85
N ASN A 195 26.47 -1.32 -5.80
CA ASN A 195 25.00 -1.33 -5.78
C ASN A 195 24.39 -2.53 -6.52
N LYS A 196 25.22 -3.39 -7.14
CA LYS A 196 24.74 -4.56 -7.91
C LYS A 196 23.87 -5.51 -7.07
N TYR A 197 24.32 -5.87 -5.87
CA TYR A 197 23.61 -6.82 -5.02
C TYR A 197 22.35 -6.23 -4.38
N PRO A 198 22.36 -5.01 -3.80
CA PRO A 198 21.14 -4.37 -3.31
C PRO A 198 20.07 -4.20 -4.38
N ALA A 199 20.43 -3.70 -5.57
CA ALA A 199 19.48 -3.52 -6.67
C ALA A 199 18.88 -4.86 -7.14
N ARG A 200 19.71 -5.91 -7.24
CA ARG A 200 19.22 -7.25 -7.60
C ARG A 200 18.34 -7.86 -6.51
N ALA A 201 18.70 -7.70 -5.25
CA ALA A 201 17.91 -8.17 -4.12
C ALA A 201 16.54 -7.49 -4.06
N ALA A 202 16.49 -6.17 -4.27
CA ALA A 202 15.24 -5.41 -4.35
C ALA A 202 14.33 -5.88 -5.50
N ARG A 203 14.89 -6.14 -6.70
CA ARG A 203 14.12 -6.73 -7.82
C ARG A 203 13.59 -8.12 -7.51
N ILE A 204 14.39 -8.96 -6.86
CA ILE A 204 13.95 -10.29 -6.43
C ILE A 204 12.80 -10.16 -5.43
N PHE A 205 12.93 -9.25 -4.47
CA PHE A 205 11.90 -9.03 -3.47
C PHE A 205 10.58 -8.53 -4.09
N LEU A 206 10.64 -7.54 -4.98
CA LEU A 206 9.47 -6.87 -5.56
C LEU A 206 8.80 -7.59 -6.74
N SER A 207 9.47 -8.54 -7.41
CA SER A 207 8.95 -9.12 -8.66
C SER A 207 8.91 -10.65 -8.64
N PRO A 208 7.71 -11.26 -8.73
CA PRO A 208 7.55 -12.69 -8.92
C PRO A 208 8.14 -13.10 -10.28
N GLY A 209 9.17 -13.95 -10.25
CA GLY A 209 9.85 -14.44 -11.47
C GLY A 209 11.36 -14.23 -11.47
N SER A 210 11.87 -13.36 -10.61
CA SER A 210 13.31 -13.20 -10.44
C SER A 210 13.91 -14.38 -9.67
N ARG A 211 14.87 -15.09 -10.28
CA ARG A 211 15.51 -16.25 -9.66
C ARG A 211 16.45 -15.82 -8.53
N LEU A 212 16.29 -16.45 -7.37
CA LEU A 212 17.24 -16.39 -6.26
C LEU A 212 18.53 -17.13 -6.69
N GLY A 213 19.57 -16.38 -7.02
CA GLY A 213 20.91 -16.91 -7.26
C GLY A 213 21.59 -17.51 -6.01
N GLY A 214 22.62 -18.31 -6.23
CA GLY A 214 23.39 -18.97 -5.17
C GLY A 214 24.51 -18.14 -4.53
N ASP A 215 24.58 -16.83 -4.76
CA ASP A 215 25.64 -15.98 -4.19
C ASP A 215 25.35 -15.64 -2.72
N THR A 216 26.31 -15.81 -1.82
CA THR A 216 26.14 -15.54 -0.38
C THR A 216 25.82 -14.07 -0.10
N THR A 217 26.49 -13.14 -0.78
CA THR A 217 26.27 -11.69 -0.61
C THR A 217 24.86 -11.27 -1.05
N MET A 218 24.33 -11.93 -2.10
CA MET A 218 22.97 -11.70 -2.56
C MET A 218 21.94 -12.26 -1.58
N LEU A 219 22.16 -13.46 -1.04
CA LEU A 219 21.28 -14.04 -0.02
C LEU A 219 21.24 -13.21 1.26
N GLU A 220 22.36 -12.63 1.66
CA GLU A 220 22.44 -11.69 2.78
C GLU A 220 21.68 -10.40 2.50
N ALA A 221 21.82 -9.84 1.29
CA ALA A 221 21.08 -8.66 0.88
C ALA A 221 19.56 -8.90 0.88
N VAL A 222 19.09 -10.04 0.35
CA VAL A 222 17.66 -10.40 0.37
C VAL A 222 17.19 -10.64 1.81
N ALA A 223 17.98 -11.31 2.65
CA ALA A 223 17.63 -11.53 4.05
C ALA A 223 17.52 -10.23 4.84
N LYS A 224 18.37 -9.24 4.54
CA LYS A 224 18.29 -7.90 5.14
C LYS A 224 16.99 -7.19 4.75
N ILE A 225 16.58 -7.29 3.48
CA ILE A 225 15.28 -6.73 3.04
C ILE A 225 14.12 -7.39 3.79
N PHE A 226 14.16 -8.71 3.98
CA PHE A 226 13.13 -9.41 4.78
C PHE A 226 13.10 -8.96 6.25
N SER A 227 14.25 -8.76 6.90
CA SER A 227 14.25 -8.26 8.28
C SER A 227 13.65 -6.86 8.39
N GLU A 228 13.95 -5.98 7.43
CA GLU A 228 13.36 -4.64 7.40
C GLU A 228 11.86 -4.68 7.03
N TYR A 229 11.46 -5.61 6.15
CA TYR A 229 10.07 -5.84 5.79
C TYR A 229 9.22 -6.30 6.99
N HIS A 230 9.71 -7.24 7.80
CA HIS A 230 8.95 -7.78 8.95
C HIS A 230 8.61 -6.71 9.99
N GLU A 231 9.45 -5.69 10.16
CA GLU A 231 9.14 -4.52 11.02
C GLU A 231 7.98 -3.66 10.47
N ARG A 232 7.70 -3.78 9.17
CA ARG A 232 6.79 -2.91 8.39
C ARG A 232 5.61 -3.67 7.79
N GLU A 233 5.56 -4.99 7.97
CA GLU A 233 4.66 -5.91 7.27
C GLU A 233 3.20 -5.47 7.40
N ILE A 234 2.79 -5.09 8.61
CA ILE A 234 1.41 -4.72 8.96
C ILE A 234 0.82 -3.69 7.96
N TRP A 235 1.63 -2.74 7.47
CA TRP A 235 1.16 -1.66 6.60
C TRP A 235 1.37 -1.91 5.10
N LEU A 236 2.16 -2.92 4.73
CA LEU A 236 2.58 -3.16 3.35
C LEU A 236 1.93 -4.41 2.73
N ARG A 237 1.09 -5.12 3.49
CA ARG A 237 0.42 -6.36 3.06
C ARG A 237 -0.44 -6.22 1.80
N THR A 238 -1.03 -5.05 1.58
CA THR A 238 -1.86 -4.77 0.40
C THR A 238 -1.02 -4.35 -0.81
N ASP A 239 0.12 -3.72 -0.59
CA ASP A 239 1.01 -3.22 -1.65
C ASP A 239 2.00 -4.28 -2.17
N LEU A 240 2.17 -5.38 -1.42
CA LEU A 240 3.10 -6.46 -1.74
C LEU A 240 2.38 -7.81 -1.79
N ASP A 241 2.74 -8.64 -2.77
CA ASP A 241 2.19 -10.00 -2.91
C ASP A 241 2.70 -10.89 -1.77
N SER A 242 1.84 -11.09 -0.75
CA SER A 242 2.15 -11.90 0.43
C SER A 242 2.46 -13.36 0.10
N ILE A 243 1.80 -13.94 -0.91
CA ILE A 243 2.03 -15.34 -1.32
C ILE A 243 3.42 -15.47 -1.94
N TRP A 244 3.79 -14.52 -2.79
CA TRP A 244 5.13 -14.45 -3.35
C TRP A 244 6.20 -14.33 -2.26
N LEU A 245 6.03 -13.38 -1.32
CA LEU A 245 7.01 -13.13 -0.27
C LEU A 245 7.21 -14.35 0.64
N GLN A 246 6.13 -15.04 1.02
CA GLN A 246 6.22 -16.28 1.79
C GLN A 246 7.01 -17.37 1.06
N ARG A 247 6.77 -17.55 -0.24
CA ARG A 247 7.51 -18.52 -1.06
C ARG A 247 8.98 -18.13 -1.18
N LEU A 248 9.26 -16.85 -1.38
CA LEU A 248 10.63 -16.34 -1.49
C LEU A 248 11.40 -16.53 -0.18
N GLU A 249 10.78 -16.26 0.97
CA GLU A 249 11.38 -16.47 2.29
C GLU A 249 11.66 -17.95 2.57
N ALA A 250 10.70 -18.83 2.28
CA ALA A 250 10.89 -20.28 2.40
C ALA A 250 12.04 -20.78 1.52
N ASN A 251 12.15 -20.27 0.29
CA ASN A 251 13.25 -20.58 -0.61
C ASN A 251 14.60 -20.05 -0.07
N LEU A 252 14.64 -18.84 0.48
CA LEU A 252 15.83 -18.26 1.09
C LEU A 252 16.32 -19.11 2.28
N LEU A 253 15.42 -19.54 3.16
CA LEU A 253 15.74 -20.41 4.29
C LEU A 253 16.25 -21.78 3.80
N ARG A 254 15.61 -22.37 2.77
CA ARG A 254 16.06 -23.63 2.17
C ARG A 254 17.47 -23.51 1.59
N VAL A 255 17.76 -22.46 0.82
CA VAL A 255 19.09 -22.25 0.22
C VAL A 255 20.16 -22.01 1.29
N LYS A 256 19.85 -21.22 2.33
CA LYS A 256 20.76 -21.04 3.49
C LYS A 256 21.04 -22.37 4.19
N LYS A 257 20.01 -23.20 4.40
CA LYS A 257 20.15 -24.54 5.01
C LYS A 257 21.04 -25.47 4.18
N ILE A 258 20.83 -25.53 2.86
CA ILE A 258 21.64 -26.36 1.96
C ILE A 258 23.11 -25.90 1.99
N LYS A 259 23.37 -24.59 1.96
CA LYS A 259 24.74 -24.05 2.06
C LYS A 259 25.40 -24.40 3.40
N ALA A 260 24.67 -24.27 4.50
CA ALA A 260 25.18 -24.62 5.83
C ALA A 260 25.45 -26.13 5.97
N GLN A 261 24.67 -26.98 5.28
CA GLN A 261 24.93 -28.42 5.22
C GLN A 261 26.16 -28.74 4.37
N ASN A 262 26.29 -28.12 3.19
CA ASN A 262 27.42 -28.34 2.30
C ASN A 262 28.74 -27.83 2.91
N SER A 263 28.71 -26.70 3.64
CA SER A 263 29.89 -26.22 4.36
C SER A 263 30.32 -27.17 5.48
N LYS A 264 29.37 -27.77 6.20
CA LYS A 264 29.66 -28.81 7.20
C LYS A 264 30.30 -30.03 6.55
N ILE A 265 29.75 -30.52 5.43
CA ILE A 265 30.31 -31.66 4.69
C ILE A 265 31.76 -31.36 4.26
N LEU A 266 32.02 -30.17 3.74
CA LEU A 266 33.36 -29.76 3.32
C LEU A 266 34.33 -29.67 4.51
N VAL A 267 33.89 -29.10 5.64
CA VAL A 267 34.70 -29.07 6.87
C VAL A 267 34.99 -30.48 7.38
N TYR A 268 34.00 -31.39 7.37
CA TYR A 268 34.23 -32.79 7.74
C TYR A 268 35.18 -33.50 6.79
N ALA A 269 35.09 -33.25 5.48
CA ALA A 269 36.02 -33.82 4.50
C ALA A 269 37.46 -33.33 4.74
N VAL A 270 37.63 -32.04 5.01
CA VAL A 270 38.93 -31.44 5.34
C VAL A 270 39.48 -32.02 6.66
N LEU A 271 38.65 -32.11 7.69
CA LEU A 271 39.03 -32.71 8.98
C LEU A 271 39.38 -34.20 8.84
N MET A 272 38.65 -34.96 8.02
CA MET A 272 38.98 -36.36 7.75
C MET A 272 40.30 -36.49 6.98
N PHE A 273 40.54 -35.62 5.99
CA PHE A 273 41.80 -35.62 5.25
C PHE A 273 42.99 -35.38 6.19
N PHE A 274 42.94 -34.31 6.99
CA PHE A 274 43.99 -34.03 7.98
C PHE A 274 44.06 -35.07 9.11
N GLY A 275 42.92 -35.63 9.52
CA GLY A 275 42.87 -36.68 10.53
C GLY A 275 43.53 -37.98 10.08
N ILE A 276 43.35 -38.37 8.81
CA ILE A 276 44.00 -39.54 8.21
C ILE A 276 45.51 -39.31 8.12
N ASP A 277 45.96 -38.16 7.63
CA ASP A 277 47.39 -37.82 7.55
C ASP A 277 48.05 -37.79 8.94
N PHE A 278 47.36 -37.19 9.92
CA PHE A 278 47.84 -37.15 11.30
C PHE A 278 47.93 -38.56 11.91
N LEU A 279 46.91 -39.40 11.70
CA LEU A 279 46.90 -40.77 12.18
C LEU A 279 48.02 -41.60 11.53
N TYR A 280 48.25 -41.42 10.23
CA TYR A 280 49.34 -42.08 9.51
C TYR A 280 50.71 -41.67 10.06
N LEU A 281 50.96 -40.37 10.24
CA LEU A 281 52.20 -39.85 10.84
C LEU A 281 52.40 -40.36 12.28
N PHE A 282 51.33 -40.39 13.07
CA PHE A 282 51.37 -40.90 14.43
C PHE A 282 51.72 -42.39 14.48
N VAL A 283 51.07 -43.21 13.65
CA VAL A 283 51.35 -44.66 13.55
C VAL A 283 52.77 -44.89 13.05
N SER A 284 53.24 -44.15 12.04
CA SER A 284 54.62 -44.26 11.54
C SER A 284 55.64 -43.97 12.65
N ASN A 285 55.48 -42.84 13.35
CA ASN A 285 56.36 -42.48 14.47
C ASN A 285 56.33 -43.50 15.62
N LEU A 286 55.16 -44.08 15.92
CA LEU A 286 55.02 -45.12 16.94
C LEU A 286 55.78 -46.40 16.54
N VAL A 287 55.66 -46.81 15.28
CA VAL A 287 56.38 -47.99 14.75
C VAL A 287 57.89 -47.76 14.80
N ASP A 288 58.35 -46.57 14.40
CA ASP A 288 59.77 -46.23 14.45
C ASP A 288 60.29 -46.20 15.90
N PHE A 289 59.51 -45.65 16.83
CA PHE A 289 59.84 -45.67 18.27
C PHE A 289 59.93 -47.08 18.84
N LEU A 290 59.02 -47.98 18.47
CA LEU A 290 59.04 -49.38 18.92
C LEU A 290 60.23 -50.16 18.32
N LYS A 291 60.63 -49.87 17.09
CA LYS A 291 61.81 -50.47 16.45
C LYS A 291 63.14 -49.94 17.00
N ALA A 292 63.15 -48.70 17.51
CA ALA A 292 64.35 -48.08 18.04
C ALA A 292 64.72 -48.52 19.47
N LYS A 293 63.91 -49.36 20.14
CA LYS A 293 64.24 -49.93 21.44
C LYS A 293 65.10 -51.20 21.26
N PRO A 294 66.37 -51.20 21.71
CA PRO A 294 67.24 -52.37 21.73
C PRO A 294 66.84 -53.39 22.80
#